data_AF-A0A0Q7QID8-F1
#
_entry.id   AF-A0A0Q7QID8-F1
#
_cell.length_a   1.000
_cell.length_b   1.000
_cell.length_c   1.000
_cell.angle_alpha   90.00
_cell.angle_beta   90.00
_cell.angle_gamma   90.00
#
_symmetry.space_group_name_H-M   'P 1'
#
loop_
_entity.id
_entity.type
_entity.pdbx_description
1 polymer ?
#
loop_
_entity_poly.entity_id
_entity_poly.type
_entity_poly.pdbx_seq_one_letter_code
_entity_poly.pdbx_strand_id
1 'polypeptide(L)' 'MGIRDKTCRSEGCLVPAKWCEAHHHTLSWLHGGRTDTKDGKLLCSWHHHRAHDDTYDMTLMANGDVRFRKRT' A
#
# COMPACT_ATOMS: atom_id res chain seq x y z
N MET A 1 -6.85 -10.31 0.09
CA MET A 1 -6.56 -9.24 1.06
C MET A 1 -7.80 -8.65 1.75
N GLY A 2 -8.95 -8.47 1.08
CA GLY A 2 -10.12 -7.75 1.66
C GLY A 2 -10.78 -8.33 2.92
N ILE A 3 -10.48 -9.58 3.30
CA ILE A 3 -10.90 -10.12 4.61
C ILE A 3 -10.01 -9.57 5.73
N ARG A 4 -8.71 -9.42 5.48
CA ARG A 4 -7.73 -8.85 6.43
C ARG A 4 -7.79 -7.33 6.45
N ASP A 5 -7.70 -6.72 5.26
CA ASP A 5 -7.70 -5.28 5.07
C ASP A 5 -9.15 -4.84 4.90
N LYS A 6 -9.70 -4.15 5.91
CA LYS A 6 -11.10 -3.67 5.89
C LYS A 6 -11.24 -2.32 5.18
N THR A 7 -10.16 -1.55 5.19
CA THR A 7 -10.02 -0.26 4.52
C THR A 7 -8.68 -0.21 3.79
N CYS A 8 -8.48 0.85 3.00
CA CYS A 8 -7.18 1.25 2.51
C CYS A 8 -6.15 1.22 3.66
N ARG A 9 -4.99 0.63 3.42
CA ARG A 9 -3.90 0.49 4.39
C ARG A 9 -2.98 1.71 4.43
N SER A 10 -3.28 2.76 3.69
CA SER A 10 -2.62 4.05 3.91
C SER A 10 -3.03 4.62 5.26
N GLU A 11 -2.06 5.20 5.97
CA GLU A 11 -2.27 5.77 7.30
C GLU A 11 -3.53 6.67 7.35
N GLY A 12 -4.45 6.30 8.24
CA GLY A 12 -5.68 7.06 8.50
C GLY A 12 -6.72 7.03 7.38
N CYS A 13 -6.51 6.27 6.31
CA CYS A 13 -7.44 6.21 5.21
C CYS A 13 -8.61 5.26 5.50
N LEU A 14 -9.84 5.79 5.48
CA LEU A 14 -11.05 5.03 5.81
C LEU A 14 -11.79 4.48 4.58
N VAL A 15 -11.22 4.60 3.38
CA VAL A 15 -11.84 4.08 2.15
C VAL A 15 -12.06 2.57 2.29
N PRO A 16 -13.30 2.06 2.21
CA PRO A 16 -13.61 0.64 2.30
C PRO A 16 -12.83 -0.23 1.32
N ALA A 17 -12.47 -1.44 1.74
CA ALA A 17 -11.73 -2.42 0.93
C ALA A 17 -12.37 -2.70 -0.44
N LYS A 18 -13.70 -2.61 -0.56
CA LYS A 18 -14.42 -2.78 -1.84
C LYS A 18 -14.08 -1.73 -2.90
N TRP A 19 -13.46 -0.62 -2.51
CA TRP A 19 -12.99 0.46 -3.40
C TRP A 19 -11.46 0.55 -3.43
N CYS A 20 -10.79 -0.52 -3.01
CA CYS A 20 -9.35 -0.60 -2.97
C CYS A 20 -8.83 -1.65 -3.97
N GLU A 21 -7.62 -1.40 -4.44
CA GLU A 21 -6.85 -2.21 -5.36
C GLU A 21 -5.72 -2.88 -4.58
N ALA A 22 -5.30 -4.07 -5.03
CA ALA A 22 -4.20 -4.80 -4.41
C ALA A 22 -2.85 -4.25 -4.90
N HIS A 23 -1.96 -3.92 -3.96
CA HIS A 23 -0.60 -3.41 -4.17
C HIS A 23 0.44 -4.34 -3.49
N HIS A 24 1.71 -4.41 -3.92
CA HIS A 24 2.74 -5.40 -3.44
C HIS A 24 4.05 -4.75 -2.86
N HIS A 25 4.71 -5.25 -1.74
CA HIS A 25 5.49 -4.36 -0.82
C HIS A 25 7.00 -4.42 -0.40
N THR A 26 7.50 -5.25 0.55
CA THR A 26 8.85 -5.01 1.18
C THR A 26 10.02 -5.00 0.19
N LEU A 27 9.84 -5.65 -0.96
CA LEU A 27 10.68 -5.55 -2.13
C LEU A 27 9.76 -5.40 -3.35
N SER A 28 10.07 -4.48 -4.27
CA SER A 28 9.31 -4.38 -5.51
C SER A 28 9.49 -5.68 -6.33
N TRP A 29 8.48 -6.04 -7.12
CA TRP A 29 8.57 -7.21 -8.01
C TRP A 29 9.77 -7.08 -8.97
N LEU A 30 10.03 -5.86 -9.46
CA LEU A 30 11.18 -5.54 -10.31
C LEU A 30 12.53 -5.86 -9.65
N HIS A 31 12.60 -5.90 -8.31
CA HIS A 31 13.79 -6.25 -7.55
C HIS A 31 13.76 -7.68 -7.00
N GLY A 32 12.85 -8.54 -7.48
CA GLY A 32 12.72 -9.94 -7.04
C GLY A 32 11.74 -10.15 -5.88
N GLY A 33 10.93 -9.13 -5.56
CA GLY A 33 9.88 -9.25 -4.55
C GLY A 33 8.79 -10.24 -4.95
N ARG A 34 8.27 -10.98 -3.97
CA ARG A 34 7.16 -11.92 -4.19
C ARG A 34 5.85 -11.15 -4.23
N THR A 35 5.00 -11.46 -5.21
CA THR A 35 3.60 -11.05 -5.19
C THR A 35 2.84 -12.04 -4.32
N ASP A 36 2.83 -11.80 -3.02
CA ASP A 36 2.06 -12.61 -2.08
C ASP A 36 1.00 -11.78 -1.35
N THR A 37 -0.04 -12.45 -0.88
CA THR A 37 -1.12 -11.79 -0.15
C THR A 37 -0.72 -11.40 1.28
N LYS A 38 0.42 -11.88 1.80
CA LYS A 38 0.92 -11.54 3.13
C LYS A 38 1.54 -10.14 3.12
N ASP A 39 2.32 -9.84 2.10
CA ASP A 39 3.08 -8.61 1.90
C ASP A 39 2.31 -7.58 1.09
N GLY A 40 1.33 -8.01 0.29
CA GLY A 40 0.45 -7.09 -0.43
C GLY A 40 -0.47 -6.28 0.49
N LYS A 41 -0.88 -5.09 0.08
CA LYS A 41 -1.76 -4.15 0.80
C LYS A 41 -2.92 -3.72 -0.08
N LEU A 42 -4.09 -3.49 0.50
CA LEU A 42 -5.16 -2.77 -0.20
C LEU A 42 -4.93 -1.27 -0.13
N LEU A 43 -4.93 -0.59 -1.27
CA LEU A 43 -4.87 0.86 -1.39
C LEU A 43 -6.04 1.37 -2.21
N CYS A 44 -6.67 2.48 -1.82
CA CYS A 44 -7.62 3.14 -2.70
C CYS A 44 -6.90 3.68 -3.94
N SER A 45 -7.64 3.92 -5.03
CA SER A 45 -7.05 4.39 -6.30
C SER A 45 -6.09 5.58 -6.12
N TRP A 46 -6.42 6.55 -5.27
CA TRP A 46 -5.53 7.69 -5.00
C TRP A 46 -4.19 7.29 -4.35
N HIS A 47 -4.22 6.44 -3.32
CA HIS A 47 -3.01 5.97 -2.66
C HIS A 47 -2.25 4.94 -3.49
N HIS A 48 -2.94 4.18 -4.34
CA HIS A 48 -2.30 3.22 -5.23
C HIS A 48 -1.43 3.95 -6.26
N HIS A 49 -1.94 5.01 -6.88
CA HIS A 49 -1.13 5.86 -7.76
C HIS A 49 0.05 6.50 -7.02
N ARG A 50 -0.16 6.97 -5.78
CA ARG A 50 0.93 7.54 -4.97
C ARG A 50 2.03 6.52 -4.65
N ALA A 51 1.71 5.22 -4.53
CA ALA A 51 2.71 4.17 -4.34
C ALA A 51 3.61 3.95 -5.57
N HIS A 52 3.20 4.44 -6.74
CA HIS A 52 3.99 4.43 -7.97
C HIS A 52 4.57 5.80 -8.33
N ASP A 53 4.31 6.84 -7.52
CA ASP A 53 4.82 8.18 -7.71
C ASP A 53 6.24 8.28 -7.10
N ASP A 54 7.23 8.51 -7.96
CA ASP A 54 8.65 8.59 -7.58
C ASP A 54 8.99 9.84 -6.77
N THR A 55 8.06 10.79 -6.63
CA THR A 55 8.19 11.95 -5.75
C THR A 55 7.79 11.65 -4.30
N TYR A 56 7.31 10.43 -4.01
CA TYR A 56 6.95 10.00 -2.66
C TYR A 56 7.76 8.79 -2.20
N ASP A 57 8.13 8.80 -0.92
CA ASP A 57 8.53 7.62 -0.18
C ASP A 57 7.30 6.96 0.45
N MET A 58 7.34 5.63 0.48
CA MET A 58 6.33 4.79 1.11
C MET A 58 7.01 3.99 2.22
N THR A 59 6.59 4.21 3.46
CA THR A 59 7.18 3.56 4.64
C THR A 59 6.16 2.65 5.31
N LEU A 60 6.56 1.40 5.58
CA LEU A 60 5.75 0.47 6.36
C LEU A 60 5.76 0.86 7.85
N MET A 61 4.58 0.93 8.45
CA MET A 61 4.39 1.21 9.87
C MET A 61 4.27 -0.10 10.68
N ALA A 62 4.51 -0.02 11.99
CA ALA A 62 4.46 -1.18 12.88
C ALA A 62 3.09 -1.87 12.93
N ASN A 63 2.00 -1.13 12.69
CA ASN A 63 0.63 -1.64 12.63
C ASN A 63 0.28 -2.28 11.25
N GLY A 64 1.24 -2.31 10.33
CA GLY A 64 1.07 -2.83 8.98
C GLY A 64 0.45 -1.85 7.99
N ASP A 65 0.23 -0.60 8.35
CA ASP A 65 -0.15 0.47 7.42
C ASP A 65 1.06 1.04 6.69
N VAL A 66 0.80 1.87 5.69
CA VAL A 66 1.81 2.53 4.88
C VAL A 66 1.65 4.03 5.01
N ARG A 67 2.76 4.73 5.24
CA ARG A 67 2.80 6.19 5.29
C ARG A 67 3.49 6.71 4.05
N PHE A 68 2.89 7.69 3.40
CA PHE A 68 3.50 8.39 2.28
C PHE A 68 4.12 9.70 2.72
N ARG A 69 5.35 9.96 2.29
CA ARG A 69 6.06 11.23 2.53
C ARG A 69 6.61 11.75 1.21
N LYS A 70 6.40 13.02 0.90
CA LYS A 70 7.00 13.63 -0.29
C LYS A 70 8.53 13.71 -0.12
N ARG A 71 9.28 13.31 -1.15
CA ARG A 71 10.72 13.50 -1.23
C ARG A 71 11.03 14.99 -1.35
N THR A 72 12.05 15.43 -0.63
CA THR A 72 12.61 16.80 -0.66
C THR A 72 13.99 16.76 -1.28
#